data_AF-A0A543DAQ9-F1
#
_entry.id   AF-A0A543DAQ9-F1
#
_cell.length_a   1.000
_cell.length_b   1.000
_cell.length_c   1.000
_cell.angle_alpha   90.00
_cell.angle_beta   90.00
_cell.angle_gamma   90.00
#
_symmetry.space_group_name_H-M   'P 1'
#
loop_
_entity.id
_entity.type
_entity.pdbx_description
1 polymer ?
#
loop_
_entity_poly.entity_id
_entity_poly.type
_entity_poly.pdbx_seq_one_letter_code
_entity_poly.pdbx_strand_id
1 'polypeptide(L)' 'MTRTTPRTARPPGPGLLPPLRRLREEDDGMSTVEYAIGTVAAAAFGALLYTVLTGESVLTALTGLVERALSTNF' A
#
# COMPACT_ATOMS: atom_id res chain seq x y z
N MET A 1 -10.58 -33.71 -39.56
CA MET A 1 -9.20 -33.20 -39.39
C MET A 1 -9.25 -32.02 -38.41
N THR A 2 -9.32 -32.26 -37.09
CA THR A 2 -8.20 -32.42 -36.13
C THR A 2 -7.36 -31.13 -36.03
N ARG A 3 -7.29 -30.40 -34.91
CA ARG A 3 -7.03 -30.85 -33.53
C ARG A 3 -7.59 -29.84 -32.51
N THR A 4 -8.39 -30.31 -31.56
CA THR A 4 -8.62 -29.64 -30.27
C THR A 4 -7.43 -29.93 -29.37
N THR A 5 -6.63 -28.91 -29.06
CA THR A 5 -5.52 -29.00 -28.11
C THR A 5 -6.06 -29.11 -26.68
N PRO A 6 -5.68 -30.13 -25.89
CA PRO A 6 -6.11 -30.22 -24.51
C PRO A 6 -5.37 -29.18 -23.66
N ARG A 7 -6.12 -28.30 -22.99
CA ARG A 7 -5.58 -27.33 -22.03
C ARG A 7 -5.29 -28.05 -20.72
N THR A 8 -4.05 -28.47 -20.52
CA THR A 8 -3.57 -29.12 -19.29
C THR A 8 -3.63 -28.13 -18.12
N ALA A 9 -4.68 -28.20 -17.30
CA ALA A 9 -4.76 -27.48 -16.04
C ALA A 9 -3.83 -28.17 -15.02
N ARG A 10 -2.73 -27.49 -14.65
CA ARG A 10 -1.80 -27.97 -13.61
C ARG A 10 -2.45 -27.78 -12.23
N PRO A 11 -2.40 -28.78 -11.33
CA PRO A 11 -2.98 -28.65 -10.00
C PRO A 11 -2.26 -27.55 -9.20
N PRO A 12 -2.97 -26.77 -8.35
CA PRO A 12 -2.34 -25.82 -7.45
C PRO A 12 -1.53 -26.60 -6.40
N GLY A 13 -0.21 -26.40 -6.40
CA GLY A 13 0.66 -26.93 -5.36
C GLY A 13 0.38 -26.24 -4.02
N PRO A 14 0.50 -26.93 -2.88
CA PRO A 14 0.23 -26.35 -1.58
C PRO A 14 1.31 -25.32 -1.22
N GLY A 15 0.91 -24.06 -1.07
CA GLY A 15 1.61 -23.11 -0.18
C GLY A 15 2.60 -22.10 -0.76
N LEU A 16 2.50 -21.71 -2.05
CA LEU A 16 3.30 -20.59 -2.56
C LEU A 16 2.43 -19.35 -2.73
N LEU A 17 2.73 -18.33 -1.92
CA LEU A 17 2.16 -16.99 -2.03
C LEU A 17 2.35 -16.53 -3.48
N PRO A 18 1.30 -16.08 -4.18
CA PRO A 18 1.44 -15.64 -5.56
C PRO A 18 2.52 -14.55 -5.64
N PRO A 19 3.39 -14.58 -6.67
CA PRO A 19 4.42 -13.56 -6.82
C PRO A 19 3.75 -12.18 -6.89
N LEU A 20 4.31 -11.17 -6.23
CA LEU A 20 3.79 -9.78 -6.26
C LEU A 20 3.56 -9.26 -7.69
N ARG A 21 4.25 -9.85 -8.67
CA ARG A 21 4.06 -9.61 -10.10
C ARG A 21 2.66 -9.95 -10.61
N ARG A 22 1.97 -10.96 -10.05
CA ARG A 22 0.57 -11.29 -10.40
C ARG A 22 -0.43 -10.23 -9.93
N LEU A 23 -0.19 -9.61 -8.76
CA LEU A 23 -1.02 -8.48 -8.29
C LEU A 23 -0.91 -7.27 -9.22
N ARG A 24 0.23 -7.13 -9.90
CA ARG A 24 0.47 -6.04 -10.86
C ARG A 24 -0.08 -6.34 -12.26
N GLU A 25 -0.29 -7.62 -12.60
CA GLU A 25 -0.96 -8.04 -13.85
C GLU A 25 -2.49 -7.83 -13.77
N GLU A 26 -3.06 -7.58 -12.60
CA GLU A 26 -4.49 -7.29 -12.41
C GLU A 26 -4.87 -5.84 -12.80
N ASP A 27 -3.90 -4.93 -12.92
CA ASP A 27 -4.14 -3.53 -13.37
C ASP A 27 -4.63 -3.45 -14.83
N ASP A 28 -4.34 -4.46 -15.67
CA ASP A 28 -4.74 -4.50 -17.09
C ASP A 28 -6.27 -4.67 -17.29
N GLY A 29 -7.02 -4.91 -16.21
CA GLY A 29 -8.49 -5.04 -16.21
C GLY A 29 -9.23 -4.04 -15.33
N MET A 30 -8.55 -3.04 -14.76
CA MET A 30 -9.14 -2.15 -13.77
C MET A 30 -10.07 -1.10 -14.42
N SER A 31 -11.29 -0.97 -13.89
CA SER A 31 -12.28 0.00 -14.34
C SER A 31 -11.89 1.43 -13.96
N THR A 32 -12.27 2.43 -14.77
CA THR A 32 -12.06 3.86 -14.45
C THR A 32 -12.58 4.26 -13.07
N VAL A 33 -13.65 3.60 -12.61
CA VAL A 33 -14.24 3.81 -11.28
C VAL A 33 -13.31 3.32 -10.17
N GLU A 34 -12.62 2.20 -10.38
CA GLU A 34 -11.72 1.62 -9.38
C GLU A 34 -10.49 2.52 -9.17
N TYR A 35 -9.94 3.10 -10.24
CA TYR A 35 -8.90 4.13 -10.13
C TYR A 35 -9.36 5.39 -9.40
N ALA A 36 -10.57 5.87 -9.67
CA ALA A 36 -11.12 7.03 -8.99
C ALA A 36 -11.28 6.76 -7.48
N ILE A 37 -11.83 5.61 -7.10
CA ILE A 37 -12.00 5.21 -5.71
C ILE A 37 -10.65 5.03 -5.02
N GLY A 38 -9.67 4.39 -5.67
CA GLY A 38 -8.33 4.24 -5.13
C GLY A 38 -7.65 5.58 -4.84
N THR A 39 -7.80 6.55 -5.74
CA THR A 39 -7.27 7.91 -5.57
C THR A 39 -7.94 8.65 -4.41
N VAL A 40 -9.27 8.56 -4.31
CA VAL A 40 -10.03 9.18 -3.21
C VAL A 40 -9.66 8.55 -1.87
N ALA A 41 -9.54 7.23 -1.81
CA ALA A 41 -9.13 6.51 -0.61
C ALA A 41 -7.72 6.93 -0.16
N ALA A 42 -6.76 7.02 -1.10
CA ALA A 42 -5.41 7.48 -0.81
C ALA A 42 -5.38 8.94 -0.32
N ALA A 43 -6.15 9.84 -0.95
CA ALA A 43 -6.24 11.24 -0.53
C ALA A 43 -6.87 11.39 0.85
N ALA A 44 -7.95 10.65 1.14
CA ALA A 44 -8.59 10.66 2.45
C ALA A 44 -7.65 10.14 3.54
N PHE A 45 -6.93 9.05 3.28
CA PHE A 45 -5.90 8.55 4.19
C PHE A 45 -4.77 9.56 4.40
N GLY A 46 -4.31 10.24 3.34
CA GLY A 46 -3.35 11.33 3.44
C GLY A 46 -3.83 12.48 4.32
N ALA A 47 -5.11 12.86 4.23
CA ALA A 47 -5.70 13.87 5.09
C ALA A 47 -5.77 13.43 6.57
N LEU A 48 -6.08 12.16 6.83
CA LEU A 48 -6.02 11.60 8.19
C LEU A 48 -4.59 11.62 8.75
N LEU A 49 -3.61 11.20 7.96
CA LEU A 49 -2.20 11.26 8.35
C LEU A 49 -1.76 12.70 8.63
N TYR A 50 -2.11 13.65 7.77
CA TYR A 50 -1.81 15.06 7.99
C TYR A 50 -2.37 15.55 9.32
N THR A 51 -3.64 15.22 9.62
CA THR A 51 -4.29 15.58 10.87
C THR A 51 -3.56 15.00 12.09
N VAL A 52 -3.17 13.73 12.03
CA VAL A 52 -2.42 13.07 13.12
C VAL A 52 -1.05 13.69 13.30
N LEU A 53 -0.31 13.87 12.20
CA LEU A 53 1.06 14.39 12.22
C LEU A 53 1.15 15.86 12.63
N THR A 54 0.11 16.63 12.36
CA THR A 54 0.00 18.04 12.78
C THR A 54 -0.69 18.22 14.13
N GLY A 55 -1.09 17.13 14.78
CA GLY A 55 -1.67 17.16 16.11
C GLY A 55 -0.66 17.61 17.17
N GLU A 56 -1.15 18.34 18.18
CA GLU A 56 -0.34 18.90 19.27
C GLU A 56 0.55 17.83 19.93
N SER A 57 0.00 16.65 20.23
CA SER A 57 0.75 15.56 20.85
C SER A 57 1.99 15.12 20.05
N VAL A 58 1.91 15.06 18.71
CA VAL A 58 3.02 14.63 17.86
C VAL A 58 4.06 15.73 17.77
N LEU A 59 3.63 16.97 17.56
CA LEU A 59 4.51 18.14 17.52
C LEU A 59 5.26 18.31 18.85
N THR A 60 4.56 18.26 19.99
CA THR A 60 5.18 18.36 21.32
C THR A 60 6.19 17.24 21.55
N ALA A 61 5.87 16.00 21.16
CA ALA A 61 6.81 14.88 21.30
C ALA A 61 8.07 15.07 20.46
N LEU A 62 7.91 15.51 19.19
CA LEU A 62 9.04 15.74 18.29
C LEU A 62 9.90 16.92 18.77
N THR A 63 9.28 18.03 19.16
CA THR A 63 9.95 19.19 19.75
C THR A 63 10.74 18.78 20.99
N GLY A 64 10.13 18.03 21.91
CA GLY A 64 10.82 17.54 23.11
C GLY A 64 11.99 16.61 22.80
N LEU A 65 11.91 15.81 21.73
CA LEU A 65 13.01 14.96 21.27
C LEU A 65 14.17 15.81 20.74
N VAL A 66 13.88 16.86 19.95
CA VAL A 66 14.88 17.80 19.45
C VAL A 66 15.52 18.60 20.59
N GLU A 67 14.72 19.11 21.53
CA GLU A 67 15.22 19.83 22.71
C GLU A 67 16.17 18.97 23.54
N ARG A 68 15.83 17.69 23.78
CA ARG A 68 16.72 16.74 24.47
C ARG A 68 18.01 16.49 23.70
N ALA A 69 17.94 16.40 22.37
CA ALA A 69 19.12 16.21 21.54
C ALA A 69 20.03 17.44 21.51
N LEU A 70 19.46 18.63 21.64
CA LEU A 70 20.19 19.90 21.67
C LEU A 70 20.62 20.34 23.09
N SER A 71 20.03 19.75 24.13
CA SER A 71 20.41 19.97 25.52
C SER A 71 21.73 19.24 25.82
N THR A 72 22.84 19.89 25.47
CA THR A 72 24.15 19.46 25.95
C THR A 72 24.30 19.95 27.39
N ASN A 73 24.15 19.01 28.32
CA ASN A 73 24.43 19.22 29.73
C ASN A 73 25.94 19.34 29.95
N PHE A 74 26.43 20.55 30.17
CA PHE A 74 27.74 20.81 30.80
C PHE A 74 27.53 21.31 32.23
#